data_AF-A0A9P4W6V0-F1
#
_entry.id   AF-A0A9P4W6V0-F1
#
_cell.length_a   1.000
_cell.length_b   1.000
_cell.length_c   1.000
_cell.angle_alpha   90.00
_cell.angle_beta   90.00
_cell.angle_gamma   90.00
#
_symmetry.space_group_name_H-M   'P 1'
#
loop_
_entity.id
_entity.type
_entity.pdbx_description
1 polymer ?
#
loop_
_entity_poly.entity_id
_entity_poly.type
_entity_poly.pdbx_seq_one_letter_code
_entity_poly.pdbx_strand_id
1 'polypeptide(L)'
;MPLDFPETTRDLRQIGNICDTLRDCCVSKGKSPGPHCVGYLQSTGLYKHSLYLPDGIRIPDLGTKDSLSYSVEHALNQDVYNFISRVDQLQIARKLAIAVLQYNATPWLPDDWRLPDMSYLGSRSRMDSIGLRTLHLNSKITKRADTAQMEGINQARGAVTDQMREGITNPTLFHLGVAFLEIAYWCPIEAKIAECDENNPVITARRLQRDQSPPLGSKFHKITKQCLSCDFGFGDELSKRELQSAVYTSIVCGLEDLIMEFVEQGIE
;
A
#
# COMPACT_ATOMS: atom_id res chain seq x y z
N MET A 1 36.54 14.72 2.52
CA MET A 1 36.30 15.88 1.64
C MET A 1 35.00 16.50 2.11
N PRO A 2 34.98 17.77 2.56
CA PRO A 2 33.74 18.43 2.94
C PRO A 2 32.90 18.60 1.67
N LEU A 3 31.64 18.16 1.70
CA LEU A 3 30.67 18.51 0.68
C LEU A 3 30.39 20.00 0.84
N ASP A 4 30.96 20.82 -0.04
CA ASP A 4 30.62 22.25 -0.11
C ASP A 4 29.10 22.35 -0.31
N PHE A 5 28.42 22.93 0.68
CA PHE A 5 26.99 23.18 0.60
C PHE A 5 26.78 24.33 -0.38
N PRO A 6 26.10 24.11 -1.53
CA PRO A 6 25.81 25.20 -2.43
C PRO A 6 24.93 26.23 -1.70
N GLU A 7 25.48 27.42 -1.48
CA GLU A 7 24.86 28.56 -0.79
C GLU A 7 23.56 29.06 -1.48
N THR A 8 23.25 28.57 -2.68
CA THR A 8 22.13 29.01 -3.53
C THR A 8 20.92 28.08 -3.54
N THR A 9 20.88 27.06 -2.69
CA THR A 9 19.75 26.11 -2.63
C THR A 9 18.52 26.73 -1.95
N ARG A 10 17.30 26.46 -2.45
CA ARG A 10 16.03 27.00 -1.91
C ARG A 10 15.38 26.03 -0.92
N ASP A 11 14.64 26.57 0.06
CA ASP A 11 13.78 25.77 0.95
C ASP A 11 12.54 25.32 0.19
N LEU A 12 12.41 24.01 -0.05
CA LEU A 12 11.32 23.44 -0.84
C LEU A 12 9.96 23.56 -0.14
N ARG A 13 9.92 23.85 1.17
CA ARG A 13 8.66 24.12 1.89
C ARG A 13 7.98 25.42 1.45
N GLN A 14 8.75 26.34 0.87
CA GLN A 14 8.26 27.64 0.41
C GLN A 14 7.74 27.59 -1.03
N ILE A 15 7.86 26.42 -1.69
CA ILE A 15 7.46 26.22 -3.07
C ILE A 15 6.00 25.74 -3.10
N GLY A 16 5.16 26.40 -3.91
CA GLY A 16 3.75 26.04 -4.05
C GLY A 16 3.52 24.66 -4.69
N ASN A 17 4.37 24.27 -5.65
CA ASN A 17 4.34 22.95 -6.28
C ASN A 17 5.77 22.38 -6.45
N ILE A 18 6.13 21.46 -5.55
CA ILE A 18 7.43 20.77 -5.59
C ILE A 18 7.57 19.87 -6.83
N CYS A 19 6.48 19.31 -7.34
CA CYS A 19 6.49 18.40 -8.49
C CYS A 19 6.87 19.13 -9.77
N ASP A 20 6.38 20.36 -9.97
CA ASP A 20 6.76 21.19 -11.12
C ASP A 20 8.24 21.56 -11.06
N THR A 21 8.73 21.92 -9.88
CA THR A 21 10.16 22.22 -9.67
C THR A 21 11.05 21.01 -9.97
N LEU A 22 10.65 19.82 -9.51
CA LEU A 22 11.36 18.58 -9.80
C LEU A 22 11.34 18.26 -11.31
N ARG A 23 10.21 18.46 -11.98
CA ARG A 23 10.08 18.28 -13.43
C ARG A 23 11.03 19.22 -14.19
N ASP A 24 11.02 20.50 -13.84
CA ASP A 24 11.86 21.52 -14.48
C ASP A 24 13.35 21.24 -14.26
N CYS A 25 13.74 20.82 -13.06
CA CYS A 25 15.11 20.40 -12.77
C CYS A 25 15.55 19.19 -13.60
N CYS A 26 14.66 18.22 -13.81
CA CYS A 26 14.96 17.07 -14.65
C CYS A 26 15.10 17.44 -16.13
N VAL A 27 14.24 18.32 -16.66
CA VAL A 27 14.30 18.79 -18.06
C VAL A 27 15.54 19.66 -18.29
N SER A 28 15.93 20.47 -17.29
CA SER A 28 17.05 21.41 -17.38
C SER A 28 18.43 20.76 -17.26
N LYS A 29 18.52 19.48 -16.87
CA LYS A 29 19.80 18.77 -16.60
C LYS A 29 20.65 18.49 -17.84
N GLY A 30 20.24 18.95 -19.03
CA GLY A 30 21.00 18.84 -20.27
C GLY A 30 22.33 19.63 -20.33
N LYS A 31 22.82 20.27 -19.25
CA LYS A 31 23.94 21.23 -19.33
C LYS A 31 25.04 21.13 -18.27
N SER A 32 25.00 20.22 -17.28
CA SER A 32 26.10 20.11 -16.29
C SER A 32 26.35 18.69 -15.80
N PRO A 33 27.61 18.20 -15.83
CA PRO A 33 27.98 16.93 -15.21
C PRO A 33 28.07 17.07 -13.68
N GLY A 34 27.27 16.30 -12.94
CA GLY A 34 27.32 16.22 -11.47
C GLY A 34 25.94 16.17 -10.79
N PRO A 35 25.84 15.61 -9.56
CA PRO A 35 24.59 15.53 -8.82
C PRO A 35 24.03 16.93 -8.57
N HIS A 36 22.87 17.22 -9.15
CA HIS A 36 22.24 18.53 -9.07
C HIS A 36 21.40 18.61 -7.80
N CYS A 37 21.71 19.57 -6.92
CA CYS A 37 20.90 19.83 -5.74
C CYS A 37 19.66 20.62 -6.13
N VAL A 38 18.47 20.02 -5.95
CA VAL A 38 17.17 20.65 -6.25
C VAL A 38 16.83 21.71 -5.19
N GLY A 39 17.22 21.46 -3.95
CA GLY A 39 16.91 22.31 -2.81
C GLY A 39 17.02 21.54 -1.50
N TYR A 40 16.47 22.10 -0.44
CA TYR A 40 16.49 21.47 0.87
C TYR A 40 15.14 21.55 1.59
N LEU A 41 14.93 20.65 2.53
CA LEU A 41 13.86 20.69 3.52
C LEU A 41 14.48 20.95 4.89
N GLN A 42 14.10 22.04 5.54
CA GLN A 42 14.54 22.36 6.89
C GLN A 42 13.43 22.05 7.89
N SER A 43 13.68 21.17 8.86
CA SER A 43 12.73 20.92 9.95
C SER A 43 13.11 21.75 11.16
N THR A 44 12.18 22.58 11.65
CA THR A 44 12.14 23.37 12.93
C THR A 44 13.46 23.66 13.66
N GLY A 45 14.55 23.93 12.92
CA GLY A 45 15.83 24.43 13.42
C GLY A 45 17.00 23.43 13.52
N LEU A 46 16.79 22.10 13.45
CA LEU A 46 17.87 21.14 13.79
C LEU A 46 18.51 20.44 12.60
N TYR A 47 17.79 20.22 11.49
CA TYR A 47 18.32 19.47 10.35
C TYR A 47 17.92 20.10 9.01
N LYS A 48 18.89 20.12 8.08
CA LYS A 48 18.72 20.51 6.68
C LYS A 48 18.89 19.28 5.81
N HIS A 49 17.80 18.79 5.21
CA HIS A 49 17.81 17.66 4.30
C HIS A 49 17.91 18.15 2.86
N SER A 50 19.08 18.00 2.24
CA SER A 50 19.29 18.39 0.83
C SER A 50 18.84 17.27 -0.12
N LEU A 51 18.11 17.64 -1.16
CA LEU A 51 17.58 16.73 -2.17
C LEU A 51 18.42 16.83 -3.44
N TYR A 52 19.04 15.71 -3.81
CA TYR A 52 19.88 15.62 -5.00
C TYR A 52 19.21 14.75 -6.05
N LEU A 53 19.27 15.19 -7.30
CA LEU A 53 18.95 14.37 -8.46
C LEU A 53 20.21 13.60 -8.88
N PRO A 54 20.22 12.26 -8.75
CA PRO A 54 21.37 11.46 -9.16
C PRO A 54 21.66 11.60 -10.65
N ASP A 55 22.92 11.37 -11.02
CA ASP A 55 23.38 11.44 -12.40
C ASP A 55 22.89 10.26 -13.21
N GLY A 56 22.48 10.52 -14.45
CA GLY A 56 22.02 9.47 -15.35
C GLY A 56 20.59 8.97 -15.10
N ILE A 57 19.73 9.71 -14.37
CA ILE A 57 18.28 9.49 -14.48
C ILE A 57 17.89 9.83 -15.92
N ARG A 58 17.88 8.81 -16.78
CA ARG A 58 17.05 8.81 -17.96
C ARG A 58 15.63 8.69 -17.42
N ILE A 59 14.92 9.81 -17.38
CA ILE A 59 13.47 9.72 -17.35
C ILE A 59 13.14 8.84 -18.55
N PRO A 60 12.53 7.65 -18.36
CA PRO A 60 12.09 6.84 -19.49
C PRO A 60 11.34 7.77 -20.42
N ASP A 61 11.67 7.78 -21.72
CA ASP A 61 11.03 8.67 -22.68
C ASP A 61 9.51 8.57 -22.49
N LEU A 62 8.94 9.61 -21.86
CA LEU A 62 7.58 9.61 -21.35
C LEU A 62 6.70 9.85 -22.57
N GLY A 63 6.54 8.79 -23.37
CA GLY A 63 5.68 8.78 -24.55
C GLY A 63 4.35 9.42 -24.17
N THR A 64 4.03 10.50 -24.85
CA THR A 64 3.06 11.54 -24.48
C THR A 64 1.60 11.11 -24.36
N LYS A 65 1.28 9.82 -24.18
CA LYS A 65 -0.11 9.30 -24.26
C LYS A 65 -0.52 8.25 -23.22
N ASP A 66 0.38 7.58 -22.51
CA ASP A 66 -0.01 6.60 -21.47
C ASP A 66 0.38 7.09 -20.07
N SER A 67 -0.60 7.14 -19.17
CA SER A 67 -0.37 7.43 -17.76
C SER A 67 0.53 6.36 -17.18
N LEU A 68 1.75 6.71 -16.73
CA LEU A 68 2.71 5.72 -16.22
C LEU A 68 2.28 5.08 -14.89
N SER A 69 1.30 5.64 -14.20
CA SER A 69 0.80 5.14 -12.92
C SER A 69 -0.57 4.52 -13.10
N TYR A 70 -0.72 3.26 -12.67
CA TYR A 70 -1.97 2.52 -12.69
C TYR A 70 -2.33 2.07 -11.29
N SER A 71 -3.59 2.22 -10.90
CA SER A 71 -4.10 1.64 -9.64
C SER A 71 -4.12 0.11 -9.75
N VAL A 72 -3.91 -0.57 -8.63
CA VAL A 72 -4.09 -2.03 -8.56
C VAL A 72 -5.53 -2.43 -8.89
N GLU A 73 -6.52 -1.58 -8.63
CA GLU A 73 -7.91 -1.83 -9.06
C GLU A 73 -8.03 -2.01 -10.59
N HIS A 74 -7.28 -1.21 -11.36
CA HIS A 74 -7.25 -1.36 -12.80
C HIS A 74 -6.70 -2.73 -13.22
N ALA A 75 -5.68 -3.19 -12.51
CA ALA A 75 -5.03 -4.49 -12.72
C ALA A 75 -5.96 -5.68 -12.37
N LEU A 76 -6.75 -5.57 -11.30
CA LEU A 76 -7.75 -6.59 -10.92
C LEU A 76 -8.89 -6.74 -11.93
N ASN A 77 -9.13 -5.71 -12.75
CA ASN A 77 -10.12 -5.76 -13.83
C ASN A 77 -9.54 -6.32 -15.14
N GLN A 78 -8.26 -6.72 -15.16
CA GLN A 78 -7.64 -7.41 -16.30
C GLN A 78 -7.72 -8.93 -16.14
N ASP A 79 -7.66 -9.65 -17.25
CA ASP A 79 -7.61 -11.12 -17.24
C ASP A 79 -6.33 -11.61 -16.56
N VAL A 80 -6.50 -12.34 -15.45
CA VAL A 80 -5.42 -12.81 -14.58
C VAL A 80 -4.36 -13.60 -15.35
N TYR A 81 -4.76 -14.48 -16.28
CA TYR A 81 -3.86 -15.42 -16.94
C TYR A 81 -2.82 -14.73 -17.82
N ASN A 82 -3.17 -13.57 -18.35
CA ASN A 82 -2.28 -12.79 -19.21
C ASN A 82 -1.58 -11.65 -18.45
N PHE A 83 -2.10 -11.29 -17.28
CA PHE A 83 -1.71 -10.08 -16.59
C PHE A 83 -0.67 -10.30 -15.49
N ILE A 84 -0.79 -11.38 -14.70
CA ILE A 84 0.06 -11.59 -13.51
C ILE A 84 0.26 -13.08 -13.19
N SER A 85 1.47 -13.45 -12.73
CA SER A 85 1.74 -14.81 -12.23
C SER A 85 1.27 -14.98 -10.78
N ARG A 86 1.13 -16.22 -10.31
CA ARG A 86 0.83 -16.50 -8.89
C ARG A 86 1.94 -16.01 -7.95
N VAL A 87 3.20 -16.12 -8.37
CA VAL A 87 4.35 -15.61 -7.60
C VAL A 87 4.24 -14.09 -7.44
N ASP A 88 3.89 -13.39 -8.51
CA ASP A 88 3.72 -11.94 -8.48
C ASP A 88 2.53 -11.51 -7.59
N GLN A 89 1.42 -12.27 -7.60
CA GLN A 89 0.31 -12.06 -6.65
C GLN A 89 0.77 -12.17 -5.19
N LEU A 90 1.55 -13.20 -4.86
CA LEU A 90 2.13 -13.37 -3.52
C LEU A 90 3.10 -12.24 -3.17
N GLN A 91 3.88 -11.74 -4.14
CA GLN A 91 4.77 -10.58 -3.94
C GLN A 91 3.99 -9.30 -3.63
N ILE A 92 2.85 -9.06 -4.28
CA ILE A 92 1.96 -7.93 -3.96
C ILE A 92 1.46 -8.07 -2.53
N ALA A 93 0.91 -9.24 -2.17
CA ALA A 93 0.40 -9.50 -0.82
C ALA A 93 1.47 -9.27 0.25
N ARG A 94 2.70 -9.74 0.01
CA ARG A 94 3.83 -9.54 0.92
C ARG A 94 4.19 -8.06 1.08
N LYS A 95 4.32 -7.34 -0.03
CA LYS A 95 4.63 -5.89 0.01
C LYS A 95 3.54 -5.11 0.73
N LEU A 96 2.29 -5.49 0.55
CA LEU A 96 1.16 -4.88 1.21
C LEU A 96 1.17 -5.14 2.72
N ALA A 97 1.43 -6.36 3.17
CA ALA A 97 1.58 -6.68 4.59
C ALA A 97 2.69 -5.85 5.26
N ILE A 98 3.84 -5.72 4.58
CA ILE A 98 4.95 -4.87 5.04
C ILE A 98 4.54 -3.41 5.12
N ALA A 99 3.85 -2.89 4.09
CA ALA A 99 3.38 -1.50 4.07
C ALA A 99 2.39 -1.23 5.22
N VAL A 100 1.43 -2.13 5.46
CA VAL A 100 0.48 -2.01 6.57
C VAL A 100 1.23 -1.94 7.91
N LEU A 101 2.17 -2.84 8.14
CA LEU A 101 2.98 -2.83 9.36
C LEU A 101 3.84 -1.56 9.51
N GLN A 102 4.40 -1.04 8.42
CA GLN A 102 5.24 0.16 8.46
C GLN A 102 4.43 1.44 8.67
N TYR A 103 3.25 1.53 8.06
CA TYR A 103 2.47 2.78 8.01
C TYR A 103 1.29 2.82 9.00
N ASN A 104 0.99 1.74 9.74
CA ASN A 104 -0.14 1.70 10.69
C ASN A 104 -0.17 2.85 11.71
N ALA A 105 0.99 3.32 12.17
CA ALA A 105 1.09 4.40 13.14
C ALA A 105 1.21 5.79 12.50
N THR A 106 0.90 5.91 11.20
CA THR A 106 1.15 7.12 10.42
C THR A 106 -0.11 7.58 9.69
N PRO A 107 -0.26 8.90 9.41
CA PRO A 107 -1.37 9.41 8.61
C PRO A 107 -1.39 8.91 7.15
N TRP A 108 -0.35 8.18 6.71
CA TRP A 108 -0.25 7.69 5.35
C TRP A 108 -1.19 6.51 5.08
N LEU A 109 -1.54 5.74 6.10
CA LEU A 109 -2.44 4.59 5.99
C LEU A 109 -3.73 4.87 6.76
N PRO A 110 -4.86 5.16 6.08
CA PRO A 110 -6.15 5.32 6.74
C PRO A 110 -6.67 3.97 7.26
N ASP A 111 -7.55 3.99 8.25
CA ASP A 111 -8.09 2.75 8.86
C ASP A 111 -8.98 1.94 7.89
N ASP A 112 -9.57 2.62 6.91
CA ASP A 112 -10.43 2.09 5.85
C ASP A 112 -9.70 1.94 4.51
N TRP A 113 -8.37 1.87 4.53
CA TRP A 113 -7.56 1.67 3.33
C TRP A 113 -8.02 0.43 2.54
N ARG A 114 -7.90 0.49 1.21
CA ARG A 114 -8.24 -0.62 0.32
C ARG A 114 -7.17 -0.84 -0.74
N LEU A 115 -7.22 -1.98 -1.41
CA LEU A 115 -6.30 -2.31 -2.50
C LEU A 115 -6.27 -1.25 -3.64
N PRO A 116 -7.38 -0.58 -4.01
CA PRO A 116 -7.36 0.54 -4.95
C PRO A 116 -6.50 1.74 -4.55
N ASP A 117 -6.22 1.92 -3.25
CA ASP A 117 -5.31 2.96 -2.76
C ASP A 117 -3.86 2.67 -3.14
N MET A 118 -3.55 1.48 -3.66
CA MET A 118 -2.23 1.16 -4.20
C MET A 118 -2.14 1.45 -5.70
N SER A 119 -0.98 1.94 -6.11
CA SER A 119 -0.63 2.14 -7.52
C SER A 119 0.75 1.56 -7.82
N TYR A 120 1.04 1.32 -9.09
CA TYR A 120 2.36 0.95 -9.57
C TYR A 120 2.71 1.75 -10.83
N LEU A 121 4.02 1.85 -11.10
CA LEU A 121 4.52 2.45 -12.32
C LEU A 121 4.89 1.36 -13.33
N GLY A 122 4.35 1.40 -14.53
CA GLY A 122 4.65 0.34 -15.50
C GLY A 122 3.76 0.32 -16.73
N SER A 123 3.53 -0.87 -17.26
CA SER A 123 2.66 -1.10 -18.42
C SER A 123 1.21 -1.33 -17.98
N ARG A 124 0.26 -0.86 -18.79
CA ARG A 124 -1.17 -1.15 -18.63
C ARG A 124 -1.52 -2.62 -18.88
N SER A 125 -0.75 -3.29 -19.73
CA SER A 125 -1.12 -4.61 -20.27
C SER A 125 -0.68 -5.79 -19.41
N ARG A 126 0.34 -5.60 -18.56
CA ARG A 126 0.91 -6.65 -17.73
C ARG A 126 1.62 -6.03 -16.52
N MET A 127 1.48 -6.65 -15.36
CA MET A 127 2.33 -6.33 -14.22
C MET A 127 3.63 -7.13 -14.32
N ASP A 128 4.70 -6.41 -14.64
CA ASP A 128 6.04 -6.98 -14.70
C ASP A 128 6.84 -6.69 -13.40
N SER A 129 8.10 -7.11 -13.38
CA SER A 129 9.00 -6.87 -12.26
C SER A 129 9.19 -5.37 -11.94
N ILE A 130 9.02 -4.47 -12.91
CA ILE A 130 9.12 -3.02 -12.73
C ILE A 130 7.88 -2.51 -12.00
N GLY A 131 6.69 -2.94 -12.43
CA GLY A 131 5.43 -2.66 -11.73
C GLY A 131 5.48 -3.09 -10.27
N LEU A 132 5.94 -4.31 -9.99
CA LEU A 132 6.10 -4.79 -8.62
C LEU A 132 7.10 -3.97 -7.80
N ARG A 133 8.23 -3.55 -8.39
CA ARG A 133 9.25 -2.74 -7.70
C ARG A 133 8.75 -1.33 -7.36
N THR A 134 7.85 -0.80 -8.16
CA THR A 134 7.33 0.57 -8.03
C THR A 134 5.96 0.64 -7.35
N LEU A 135 5.46 -0.47 -6.83
CA LEU A 135 4.23 -0.53 -6.04
C LEU A 135 4.31 0.45 -4.85
N HIS A 136 3.35 1.35 -4.75
CA HIS A 136 3.30 2.41 -3.74
C HIS A 136 1.87 2.64 -3.23
N LEU A 137 1.77 3.11 -2.00
CA LEU A 137 0.51 3.53 -1.39
C LEU A 137 0.24 4.99 -1.76
N ASN A 138 -0.96 5.26 -2.26
CA ASN A 138 -1.46 6.61 -2.44
C ASN A 138 -2.14 7.05 -1.15
N SER A 139 -1.78 8.23 -0.66
CA SER A 139 -2.42 8.79 0.52
C SER A 139 -2.78 10.24 0.28
N LYS A 140 -4.00 10.61 0.68
CA LYS A 140 -4.44 11.99 0.73
C LYS A 140 -4.29 12.46 2.16
N ILE A 141 -3.15 13.09 2.47
CA ILE A 141 -2.95 13.72 3.77
C ILE A 141 -3.80 14.98 3.81
N THR A 142 -5.02 14.84 4.33
CA THR A 142 -5.79 16.00 4.75
C THR A 142 -5.13 16.56 6.00
N LYS A 143 -5.03 17.88 6.10
CA LYS A 143 -4.78 18.49 7.42
C LYS A 143 -5.94 18.03 8.28
N ARG A 144 -5.66 17.25 9.34
CA ARG A 144 -6.63 17.11 10.43
C ARG A 144 -7.03 18.55 10.75
N ALA A 145 -8.29 18.90 10.49
CA ALA A 145 -8.83 20.07 11.12
C ALA A 145 -8.62 19.82 12.60
N ASP A 146 -7.95 20.72 13.30
CA ASP A 146 -8.04 20.79 14.75
C ASP A 146 -9.48 21.18 15.09
N THR A 147 -10.43 20.31 14.78
CA THR A 147 -11.72 20.28 15.44
C THR A 147 -11.47 19.65 16.80
N ALA A 148 -10.77 20.40 17.66
CA ALA A 148 -11.24 20.61 19.01
C ALA A 148 -12.56 21.39 18.92
N GLN A 149 -13.55 20.84 18.23
CA GLN A 149 -14.92 21.24 18.40
C GLN A 149 -15.39 20.53 19.65
N MET A 150 -15.71 21.36 20.63
CA MET A 150 -16.38 21.04 21.87
C MET A 150 -17.67 20.26 21.59
N GLU A 151 -17.58 18.96 21.36
CA GLU A 151 -18.71 18.05 21.54
C GLU A 151 -18.85 17.78 23.04
N GLY A 152 -19.48 18.75 23.70
CA GLY A 152 -19.98 18.56 25.05
C GLY A 152 -20.94 17.38 25.09
N ILE A 153 -20.58 16.37 25.88
CA ILE A 153 -21.49 15.56 26.70
C ILE A 153 -22.77 15.15 25.98
N ASN A 154 -22.71 14.26 24.97
CA ASN A 154 -23.88 13.46 24.55
C ASN A 154 -23.58 12.16 23.77
N GLN A 155 -22.33 11.77 23.51
CA GLN A 155 -22.02 10.48 22.86
C GLN A 155 -21.30 9.45 23.75
N ALA A 156 -21.24 9.69 25.05
CA ALA A 156 -20.83 8.68 26.02
C ALA A 156 -22.03 7.77 26.39
N ARG A 157 -22.48 6.94 25.43
CA ARG A 157 -23.27 5.69 25.62
C ARG A 157 -23.65 5.11 24.24
N GLY A 158 -22.89 4.13 23.76
CA GLY A 158 -23.43 3.06 22.92
C GLY A 158 -23.52 3.25 21.40
N ALA A 159 -22.67 4.03 20.75
CA ALA A 159 -22.54 3.96 19.29
C ALA A 159 -21.57 2.81 18.92
N VAL A 160 -22.10 1.59 18.81
CA VAL A 160 -21.38 0.47 18.19
C VAL A 160 -21.17 0.88 16.73
N THR A 161 -19.91 1.05 16.28
CA THR A 161 -19.63 1.32 14.86
C THR A 161 -20.17 0.16 14.02
N ASP A 162 -20.61 0.41 12.78
CA ASP A 162 -21.13 -0.68 11.93
C ASP A 162 -20.10 -1.82 11.77
N GLN A 163 -18.81 -1.49 11.75
CA GLN A 163 -17.70 -2.46 11.80
C GLN A 163 -17.70 -3.32 13.08
N MET A 164 -17.93 -2.71 14.25
CA MET A 164 -18.03 -3.41 15.52
C MET A 164 -19.30 -4.26 15.59
N ARG A 165 -20.41 -3.83 14.96
CA ARG A 165 -21.64 -4.64 14.80
C ARG A 165 -21.40 -5.86 13.90
N GLU A 166 -20.54 -5.69 12.91
CA GLU A 166 -20.08 -6.76 12.04
C GLU A 166 -19.01 -7.64 12.69
N GLY A 167 -18.51 -7.31 13.88
CA GLY A 167 -17.52 -8.10 14.62
C GLY A 167 -16.09 -7.95 14.11
N ILE A 168 -15.76 -6.80 13.51
CA ILE A 168 -14.40 -6.44 13.09
C ILE A 168 -13.69 -5.85 14.31
N THR A 169 -12.66 -6.54 14.80
CA THR A 169 -11.86 -6.11 15.96
C THR A 169 -10.74 -5.17 15.57
N ASN A 170 -10.07 -5.45 14.44
CA ASN A 170 -9.03 -4.58 13.88
C ASN A 170 -9.37 -4.25 12.41
N PRO A 171 -9.85 -3.03 12.11
CA PRO A 171 -10.20 -2.62 10.75
C PRO A 171 -9.02 -2.72 9.78
N THR A 172 -7.82 -2.31 10.18
CA THR A 172 -6.64 -2.30 9.30
C THR A 172 -6.26 -3.71 8.84
N LEU A 173 -6.25 -4.69 9.75
CA LEU A 173 -5.96 -6.10 9.44
C LEU A 173 -7.12 -6.78 8.71
N PHE A 174 -8.36 -6.38 9.02
CA PHE A 174 -9.51 -6.85 8.27
C PHE A 174 -9.43 -6.43 6.80
N HIS A 175 -9.16 -5.15 6.53
CA HIS A 175 -8.94 -4.67 5.16
C HIS A 175 -7.73 -5.34 4.49
N LEU A 176 -6.68 -5.68 5.23
CA LEU A 176 -5.57 -6.51 4.71
C LEU A 176 -6.06 -7.89 4.25
N GLY A 177 -6.91 -8.54 5.06
CA GLY A 177 -7.52 -9.81 4.71
C GLY A 177 -8.41 -9.71 3.47
N VAL A 178 -9.21 -8.65 3.35
CA VAL A 178 -10.02 -8.39 2.14
C VAL A 178 -9.12 -8.22 0.92
N ALA A 179 -8.07 -7.39 1.02
CA ALA A 179 -7.12 -7.20 -0.07
C ALA A 179 -6.42 -8.51 -0.48
N PHE A 180 -6.12 -9.41 0.46
CA PHE A 180 -5.59 -10.74 0.15
C PHE A 180 -6.58 -11.62 -0.62
N LEU A 181 -7.88 -11.54 -0.31
CA LEU A 181 -8.91 -12.21 -1.11
C LEU A 181 -8.96 -11.64 -2.52
N GLU A 182 -8.94 -10.32 -2.66
CA GLU A 182 -8.93 -9.66 -3.98
C GLU A 182 -7.72 -10.06 -4.82
N ILE A 183 -6.54 -10.16 -4.20
CA ILE A 183 -5.31 -10.64 -4.84
C ILE A 183 -5.44 -12.12 -5.23
N ALA A 184 -5.97 -12.98 -4.34
CA ALA A 184 -6.07 -14.41 -4.60
C ALA A 184 -7.05 -14.74 -5.73
N TYR A 185 -8.20 -14.09 -5.77
CA TYR A 185 -9.19 -14.28 -6.84
C TYR A 185 -8.92 -13.38 -8.05
N TRP A 186 -7.96 -12.46 -7.94
CA TRP A 186 -7.62 -11.45 -8.92
C TRP A 186 -8.84 -10.68 -9.44
N CYS A 187 -9.67 -10.20 -8.51
CA CYS A 187 -10.85 -9.40 -8.82
C CYS A 187 -11.24 -8.55 -7.60
N PRO A 188 -11.94 -7.41 -7.79
CA PRO A 188 -12.50 -6.64 -6.68
C PRO A 188 -13.48 -7.49 -5.85
N ILE A 189 -13.55 -7.24 -4.55
CA ILE A 189 -14.45 -7.98 -3.65
C ILE A 189 -15.93 -7.82 -4.07
N GLU A 190 -16.27 -6.65 -4.61
CA GLU A 190 -17.61 -6.33 -5.12
C GLU A 190 -18.05 -7.25 -6.27
N ALA A 191 -17.10 -7.72 -7.08
CA ALA A 191 -17.38 -8.66 -8.18
C ALA A 191 -17.69 -10.08 -7.69
N LYS A 192 -17.44 -10.38 -6.40
CA LYS A 192 -17.71 -11.69 -5.79
C LYS A 192 -18.97 -11.70 -4.93
N ILE A 193 -19.66 -10.58 -4.78
CA ILE A 193 -20.91 -10.50 -4.01
C ILE A 193 -21.95 -11.44 -4.63
N ALA A 194 -22.49 -12.35 -3.81
CA ALA A 194 -23.60 -13.22 -4.17
C ALA A 194 -24.92 -12.68 -3.60
N GLU A 195 -26.06 -13.13 -4.14
CA GLU A 195 -27.39 -12.72 -3.65
C GLU A 195 -27.56 -13.00 -2.14
N CYS A 196 -26.95 -14.07 -1.63
CA CYS A 196 -26.98 -14.43 -0.22
C CYS A 196 -26.10 -13.55 0.69
N ASP A 197 -25.28 -12.66 0.13
CA ASP A 197 -24.43 -11.76 0.89
C ASP A 197 -25.10 -10.41 1.20
N GLU A 198 -26.33 -10.18 0.71
CA GLU A 198 -27.09 -8.94 0.95
C GLU A 198 -26.34 -7.65 0.52
N ASN A 199 -25.50 -7.74 -0.51
CA ASN A 199 -24.59 -6.66 -0.95
C ASN A 199 -23.59 -6.19 0.13
N ASN A 200 -23.28 -7.03 1.12
CA ASN A 200 -22.34 -6.71 2.18
C ASN A 200 -20.95 -7.34 1.91
N PRO A 201 -19.90 -6.52 1.68
CA PRO A 201 -18.56 -7.02 1.37
C PRO A 201 -17.92 -7.80 2.54
N VAL A 202 -18.31 -7.53 3.78
CA VAL A 202 -17.83 -8.27 4.97
C VAL A 202 -18.39 -9.68 5.00
N ILE A 203 -19.67 -9.84 4.64
CA ILE A 203 -20.30 -11.17 4.50
C ILE A 203 -19.65 -11.92 3.34
N THR A 204 -19.44 -11.25 2.20
CA THR A 204 -18.74 -11.81 1.04
C THR A 204 -17.34 -12.29 1.40
N ALA A 205 -16.54 -11.47 2.09
CA ALA A 205 -15.18 -11.86 2.52
C ALA A 205 -15.20 -13.11 3.41
N ARG A 206 -16.13 -13.18 4.36
CA ARG A 206 -16.31 -14.34 5.25
C ARG A 206 -16.78 -15.59 4.51
N ARG A 207 -17.62 -15.43 3.48
CA ARG A 207 -18.06 -16.54 2.63
C ARG A 207 -16.89 -17.08 1.80
N LEU A 208 -16.13 -16.21 1.13
CA LEU A 208 -14.94 -16.61 0.37
C LEU A 208 -13.91 -17.31 1.26
N GLN A 209 -13.79 -16.91 2.52
CA GLN A 209 -12.93 -17.60 3.50
C GLN A 209 -13.36 -19.06 3.81
N ARG A 210 -14.57 -19.46 3.42
CA ARG A 210 -15.08 -20.85 3.53
C ARG A 210 -14.94 -21.66 2.25
N ASP A 211 -14.38 -21.07 1.18
CA ASP A 211 -14.18 -21.77 -0.08
C ASP A 211 -13.26 -22.98 0.11
N GLN A 212 -13.65 -24.11 -0.48
CA GLN A 212 -12.94 -25.39 -0.31
C GLN A 212 -11.67 -25.48 -1.16
N SER A 213 -11.56 -24.67 -2.21
CA SER A 213 -10.44 -24.68 -3.16
C SER A 213 -9.93 -23.26 -3.43
N PRO A 214 -9.23 -22.64 -2.46
CA PRO A 214 -8.70 -21.28 -2.61
C PRO A 214 -7.63 -21.22 -3.72
N PRO A 215 -7.62 -20.18 -4.60
CA PRO A 215 -6.73 -20.13 -5.77
C PRO A 215 -5.23 -20.18 -5.48
N LEU A 216 -4.79 -19.56 -4.37
CA LEU A 216 -3.39 -19.52 -3.93
C LEU A 216 -3.03 -20.60 -2.90
N GLY A 217 -3.90 -21.59 -2.72
CA GLY A 217 -3.68 -22.73 -1.84
C GLY A 217 -4.04 -22.48 -0.37
N SER A 218 -4.02 -23.56 0.41
CA SER A 218 -4.53 -23.58 1.79
C SER A 218 -3.69 -22.77 2.78
N LYS A 219 -2.37 -22.68 2.56
CA LYS A 219 -1.47 -21.86 3.39
C LYS A 219 -1.78 -20.37 3.26
N PHE A 220 -1.91 -19.86 2.02
CA PHE A 220 -2.32 -18.47 1.79
C PHE A 220 -3.69 -18.21 2.41
N HIS A 221 -4.64 -19.12 2.19
CA HIS A 221 -5.98 -19.04 2.77
C HIS A 221 -5.99 -18.96 4.30
N LYS A 222 -5.09 -19.68 4.97
CA LYS A 222 -4.93 -19.62 6.43
C LYS A 222 -4.41 -18.25 6.88
N ILE A 223 -3.43 -17.69 6.17
CA ILE A 223 -2.89 -16.36 6.45
C ILE A 223 -4.01 -15.31 6.31
N THR A 224 -4.78 -15.37 5.23
CA THR A 224 -5.94 -14.48 5.00
C THR A 224 -6.98 -14.59 6.12
N LYS A 225 -7.27 -15.80 6.58
CA LYS A 225 -8.18 -16.03 7.72
C LYS A 225 -7.71 -15.29 8.97
N GLN A 226 -6.43 -15.40 9.32
CA GLN A 226 -5.87 -14.76 10.51
C GLN A 226 -5.99 -13.23 10.44
N CYS A 227 -5.83 -12.65 9.25
CA CYS A 227 -6.03 -11.21 9.03
C CYS A 227 -7.48 -10.81 9.28
N LEU A 228 -8.44 -11.52 8.67
CA LEU A 228 -9.87 -11.23 8.78
C LEU A 228 -10.42 -11.38 10.21
N SER A 229 -9.90 -12.33 10.99
CA SER A 229 -10.33 -12.55 12.38
C SER A 229 -9.47 -11.84 13.42
N CYS A 230 -8.36 -11.21 13.01
CA CYS A 230 -7.32 -10.69 13.91
C CYS A 230 -6.88 -11.73 14.96
N ASP A 231 -6.73 -12.99 14.56
CA ASP A 231 -6.43 -14.11 15.46
C ASP A 231 -4.91 -14.31 15.63
N PHE A 232 -4.30 -13.42 16.41
CA PHE A 232 -2.85 -13.42 16.70
C PHE A 232 -2.54 -13.59 18.19
N GLY A 233 -3.53 -13.54 19.07
CA GLY A 233 -3.36 -13.77 20.52
C GLY A 233 -2.79 -12.60 21.34
N PHE A 234 -2.60 -11.42 20.75
CA PHE A 234 -2.00 -10.24 21.41
C PHE A 234 -2.94 -9.01 21.46
N GLY A 235 -4.25 -9.24 21.40
CA GLY A 235 -5.26 -8.19 21.29
C GLY A 235 -5.46 -7.72 19.86
N ASP A 236 -6.11 -6.56 19.72
CA ASP A 236 -6.59 -5.98 18.45
C ASP A 236 -5.88 -4.66 18.07
N GLU A 237 -5.07 -4.07 18.94
CA GLU A 237 -4.36 -2.82 18.65
C GLU A 237 -3.05 -3.08 17.89
N LEU A 238 -3.02 -2.74 16.59
CA LEU A 238 -1.82 -2.92 15.74
C LEU A 238 -0.64 -2.03 16.15
N SER A 239 -0.84 -1.06 17.03
CA SER A 239 0.24 -0.25 17.63
C SER A 239 1.11 -1.05 18.62
N LYS A 240 0.61 -2.18 19.15
CA LYS A 240 1.33 -3.04 20.10
C LYS A 240 2.43 -3.83 19.38
N ARG A 241 3.66 -3.78 19.91
CA ARG A 241 4.82 -4.45 19.30
C ARG A 241 4.66 -5.96 19.25
N GLU A 242 4.03 -6.54 20.26
CA GLU A 242 3.77 -7.97 20.36
C GLU A 242 2.86 -8.43 19.21
N LEU A 243 1.78 -7.66 18.95
CA LEU A 243 0.89 -7.92 17.81
C LEU A 243 1.62 -7.70 16.49
N GLN A 244 2.36 -6.60 16.31
CA GLN A 244 3.15 -6.37 15.08
C GLN A 244 4.15 -7.50 14.80
N SER A 245 4.83 -8.00 15.84
CA SER A 245 5.75 -9.12 15.70
C SER A 245 5.02 -10.40 15.30
N ALA A 246 3.88 -10.71 15.92
CA ALA A 246 3.09 -11.88 15.58
C ALA A 246 2.53 -11.80 14.15
N VAL A 247 2.04 -10.63 13.75
CA VAL A 247 1.57 -10.33 12.39
C VAL A 247 2.72 -10.46 11.38
N TYR A 248 3.90 -9.92 11.69
CA TYR A 248 5.09 -10.06 10.83
C TYR A 248 5.48 -11.53 10.64
N THR A 249 5.62 -12.30 11.73
CA THR A 249 5.99 -13.72 11.66
C THR A 249 4.93 -14.55 10.94
N SER A 250 3.64 -14.36 11.27
CA SER A 250 2.58 -15.20 10.72
C SER A 250 2.23 -14.86 9.28
N ILE A 251 2.28 -13.57 8.91
CA ILE A 251 1.89 -13.10 7.58
C ILE A 251 3.11 -12.93 6.69
N VAL A 252 4.05 -12.06 7.05
CA VAL A 252 5.16 -11.68 6.16
C VAL A 252 6.08 -12.87 5.92
N CYS A 253 6.55 -13.53 6.97
CA CYS A 253 7.38 -14.73 6.82
C CYS A 253 6.58 -15.89 6.19
N GLY A 254 5.32 -16.07 6.55
CA GLY A 254 4.46 -17.09 5.93
C GLY A 254 4.26 -16.90 4.42
N LEU A 255 4.19 -15.64 3.95
CA LEU A 255 4.14 -15.32 2.52
C LEU A 255 5.51 -15.52 1.84
N GLU A 256 6.62 -15.26 2.53
CA GLU A 256 7.98 -15.53 2.02
C GLU A 256 8.20 -17.03 1.80
N ASP A 257 7.81 -17.86 2.76
CA ASP A 257 7.88 -19.31 2.66
C ASP A 257 7.06 -19.82 1.47
N LEU A 258 5.85 -19.28 1.29
CA LEU A 258 5.00 -19.59 0.14
C LEU A 258 5.64 -19.20 -1.19
N ILE A 259 6.20 -17.99 -1.29
CA ILE A 259 6.89 -17.54 -2.50
C ILE A 259 8.04 -18.49 -2.84
N MET A 260 8.84 -18.87 -1.85
CA MET A 260 9.96 -19.80 -2.03
C MET A 260 9.48 -21.16 -2.54
N GLU A 261 8.43 -21.72 -1.94
CA GLU A 261 7.84 -22.99 -2.37
C GLU A 261 7.34 -22.95 -3.83
N PHE A 262 6.67 -21.87 -4.23
CA PHE A 262 6.19 -21.71 -5.62
C PHE A 262 7.34 -21.59 -6.62
N VAL A 263 8.40 -20.86 -6.27
CA VAL A 263 9.59 -20.72 -7.10
C VAL A 263 10.35 -22.05 -7.22
N GLU A 264 10.49 -22.80 -6.13
CA GLU A 264 11.16 -24.11 -6.11
C GLU A 264 10.39 -25.18 -6.90
N GLN A 265 9.06 -25.14 -6.88
CA GLN A 265 8.23 -26.11 -7.59
C GLN A 265 8.10 -25.83 -9.10
N GLY A 266 8.63 -24.70 -9.60
CA GLY A 266 8.59 -24.35 -11.02
C GLY A 266 7.17 -24.19 -11.58
N ILE A 267 6.19 -23.88 -10.72
CA ILE A 267 4.79 -23.68 -11.10
C ILE A 267 4.63 -22.19 -11.46
N GLU A 268 4.99 -21.82 -12.68
CA GLU A 268 4.57 -20.55 -13.31
C GLU A 268 3.17 -20.68 -13.92
#